data_AF-A0A945GH48-F1
#
_entry.id   AF-A0A945GH48-F1
#
_cell.length_a   1.000
_cell.length_b   1.000
_cell.length_c   1.000
_cell.angle_alpha   90.00
_cell.angle_beta   90.00
_cell.angle_gamma   90.00
#
_symmetry.space_group_name_H-M   'P 1'
#
loop_
_entity.id
_entity.type
_entity.pdbx_description
1 polymer ?
#
loop_
_entity_poly.entity_id
_entity_poly.type
_entity_poly.pdbx_seq_one_letter_code
_entity_poly.pdbx_strand_id
1 'polypeptide(L)'
;MKQNTQKLLTWLYWPASDEPHSIDYQQLELILPEMTAGGRRSLIHYLIKKLLIRSERIDDKTHISLTSHGADALLAQFQVFNQSWQEWQGEWSVLIFRSGPKGDPHFRYLRQLLLDEHAFSLSRGVYLYPGELPPQIANTIKKMYVGSVIVVVTHQWSFGDERSIVNQQYMLLDLLEVYSGISREINQLLELKNNKKGLTKKSRLQIYSVFDRLFNVLSQDPGFLQYYYSDVPTAVVLLKQLHSMFD
;
A
#
# COMPACT_ATOMS: atom_id res chain seq x y z
N MET A 1 -2.66 -2.78 13.02
CA MET A 1 -1.28 -2.96 13.54
C MET A 1 -0.78 -1.63 14.10
N LYS A 2 0.18 -1.58 15.05
CA LYS A 2 0.68 -0.27 15.54
C LYS A 2 1.55 0.41 14.46
N GLN A 3 1.53 1.74 14.39
CA GLN A 3 2.20 2.52 13.36
C GLN A 3 3.70 2.20 13.21
N ASN A 4 4.46 2.10 14.31
CA ASN A 4 5.89 1.77 14.25
C ASN A 4 6.17 0.36 13.70
N THR A 5 5.26 -0.58 13.94
CA THR A 5 5.35 -1.88 13.30
C THR A 5 5.14 -1.75 11.80
N GLN A 6 4.09 -1.05 11.37
CA GLN A 6 3.79 -0.85 9.96
C GLN A 6 4.94 -0.16 9.24
N LYS A 7 5.53 0.88 9.83
CA LYS A 7 6.71 1.58 9.30
C LYS A 7 7.89 0.62 9.10
N LEU A 8 8.22 -0.18 10.12
CA LEU A 8 9.31 -1.14 10.00
C LEU A 8 9.03 -2.19 8.91
N LEU A 9 7.84 -2.77 8.87
CA LEU A 9 7.50 -3.74 7.83
C LEU A 9 7.53 -3.12 6.42
N THR A 10 7.05 -1.87 6.29
CA THR A 10 7.09 -1.11 5.03
C THR A 10 8.52 -0.86 4.57
N TRP A 11 9.42 -0.52 5.50
CA TRP A 11 10.84 -0.35 5.18
C TRP A 11 11.52 -1.67 4.80
N LEU A 12 11.13 -2.78 5.43
CA LEU A 12 11.67 -4.10 5.09
C LEU A 12 11.08 -4.66 3.78
N TYR A 13 10.07 -4.00 3.21
CA TYR A 13 9.38 -4.48 2.03
C TYR A 13 10.19 -4.20 0.75
N TRP A 14 10.44 -5.26 -0.01
CA TRP A 14 11.13 -5.19 -1.29
C TRP A 14 10.46 -6.12 -2.30
N PRO A 15 9.54 -5.60 -3.13
CA PRO A 15 8.90 -6.43 -4.14
C PRO A 15 9.88 -6.74 -5.27
N ALA A 16 9.84 -8.00 -5.72
CA ALA A 16 10.60 -8.55 -6.84
C ALA A 16 12.11 -8.77 -6.61
N SER A 17 12.52 -9.19 -5.41
CA SER A 17 13.87 -9.76 -5.19
C SER A 17 13.74 -11.17 -4.63
N ASP A 18 14.51 -12.11 -5.18
CA ASP A 18 14.68 -13.45 -4.61
C ASP A 18 15.40 -13.38 -3.25
N GLU A 19 16.19 -12.33 -3.03
CA GLU A 19 16.83 -12.03 -1.77
C GLU A 19 16.03 -11.01 -0.96
N PRO A 20 15.59 -11.35 0.26
CA PRO A 20 14.86 -10.41 1.09
C PRO A 20 15.76 -9.28 1.54
N HIS A 21 15.32 -8.04 1.32
CA HIS A 21 15.99 -6.86 1.84
C HIS A 21 16.18 -7.01 3.36
N SER A 22 17.41 -6.84 3.81
CA SER A 22 17.77 -6.93 5.21
C SER A 22 18.44 -5.66 5.68
N ILE A 23 18.15 -5.27 6.92
CA ILE A 23 18.75 -4.10 7.55
C ILE A 23 19.49 -4.50 8.82
N ASP A 24 20.51 -3.72 9.17
CA ASP A 24 21.16 -3.83 10.47
C ASP A 24 20.48 -2.94 11.54
N TYR A 25 20.95 -3.05 12.78
CA TYR A 25 20.43 -2.24 13.89
C TYR A 25 20.70 -0.74 13.76
N GLN A 26 21.73 -0.32 13.02
CA GLN A 26 22.01 1.10 12.82
C GLN A 26 20.99 1.73 11.88
N GLN A 27 20.61 1.01 10.82
CA GLN A 27 19.53 1.41 9.91
C GLN A 27 18.18 1.47 10.64
N LEU A 28 17.94 0.60 11.63
CA LEU A 28 16.72 0.66 12.45
C LEU A 28 16.54 1.99 13.20
N GLU A 29 17.63 2.63 13.62
CA GLU A 29 17.58 3.93 14.30
C GLU A 29 17.14 5.07 13.37
N LEU A 30 17.35 4.90 12.07
CA LEU A 30 17.00 5.89 11.05
C LEU A 30 15.51 5.83 10.71
N ILE A 31 14.94 4.62 10.75
CA ILE A 31 13.52 4.36 10.43
C ILE A 31 12.63 4.69 11.63
N LEU A 32 13.15 4.49 12.85
CA LEU A 32 12.41 4.68 14.10
C LEU A 32 13.22 5.59 15.06
N PRO A 33 13.50 6.84 14.69
CA PRO A 33 14.35 7.74 15.46
C PRO A 33 13.71 8.14 16.80
N GLU A 34 12.38 8.21 16.84
CA GLU A 34 11.60 8.56 18.05
C GLU A 34 11.56 7.44 19.09
N MET A 35 11.99 6.22 18.74
CA MET A 35 12.00 5.10 19.67
C MET A 35 13.29 5.08 20.50
N THR A 36 13.21 4.63 21.75
CA THR A 36 14.41 4.33 22.54
C THR A 36 15.05 3.03 22.06
N ALA A 37 16.34 2.83 22.35
CA ALA A 37 17.02 1.56 22.05
C ALA A 37 16.36 0.35 22.74
N GLY A 38 15.80 0.54 23.94
CA GLY A 38 14.96 -0.46 24.61
C GLY A 38 13.68 -0.76 23.83
N GLY A 39 12.97 0.28 23.41
CA GLY A 39 11.75 0.16 22.63
C GLY A 39 11.97 -0.55 21.28
N ARG A 40 13.06 -0.22 20.57
CA ARG A 40 13.43 -0.90 19.32
C ARG A 40 13.66 -2.40 19.54
N ARG A 41 14.44 -2.78 20.56
CA ARG A 41 14.65 -4.20 20.92
C ARG A 41 13.36 -4.92 21.25
N SER A 42 12.48 -4.30 22.03
CA SER A 42 11.16 -4.86 22.35
C SER A 42 10.28 -5.03 21.11
N LEU A 43 10.30 -4.08 20.18
CA LEU A 43 9.58 -4.18 18.91
C LEU A 43 10.11 -5.35 18.08
N ILE A 44 11.43 -5.45 17.89
CA ILE A 44 12.04 -6.56 17.14
C ILE A 44 11.67 -7.90 17.76
N HIS A 45 11.82 -8.05 19.08
CA HIS A 45 11.45 -9.28 19.78
C HIS A 45 9.96 -9.64 19.57
N TYR A 46 9.07 -8.65 19.65
CA TYR A 46 7.64 -8.84 19.40
C TYR A 46 7.37 -9.31 17.97
N LEU A 47 8.01 -8.72 16.96
CA LEU A 47 7.78 -9.06 15.56
C LEU A 47 8.36 -10.42 15.17
N ILE A 48 9.50 -10.81 15.74
CA ILE A 48 10.06 -12.17 15.62
C ILE A 48 9.07 -13.17 16.22
N LYS A 49 8.58 -12.91 17.44
CA LYS A 49 7.59 -13.78 18.10
C LYS A 49 6.28 -13.91 17.31
N LYS A 50 5.90 -12.86 16.56
CA LYS A 50 4.75 -12.86 15.65
C LYS A 50 5.05 -13.40 14.26
N LEU A 51 6.27 -13.87 14.01
CA LEU A 51 6.73 -14.40 12.72
C LEU A 51 6.56 -13.40 11.57
N LEU A 52 6.61 -12.09 11.85
CA LEU A 52 6.50 -11.03 10.84
C LEU A 52 7.87 -10.62 10.27
N ILE A 53 8.92 -10.83 11.06
CA ILE A 53 10.31 -10.61 10.64
C ILE A 53 11.14 -11.80 11.09
N ARG A 54 12.29 -11.99 10.44
CA ARG A 54 13.34 -12.91 10.89
C ARG A 54 14.60 -12.14 11.21
N SER A 55 15.45 -12.74 12.02
CA SER A 55 16.74 -12.18 12.41
C SER A 55 17.82 -13.23 12.21
N GLU A 56 18.85 -12.86 11.47
CA GLU A 56 19.98 -13.72 11.12
C GLU A 56 21.28 -13.00 11.49
N ARG A 57 22.34 -13.77 11.78
CA ARG A 57 23.67 -13.21 12.05
C ARG A 57 24.56 -13.48 10.84
N ILE A 58 25.04 -12.42 10.21
CA ILE A 58 25.90 -12.44 9.02
C ILE A 58 27.08 -11.52 9.33
N ASP A 59 28.31 -12.01 9.16
CA ASP A 59 29.55 -11.25 9.43
C ASP A 59 29.56 -10.50 10.78
N ASP A 60 29.17 -11.21 11.85
CA ASP A 60 29.03 -10.69 13.21
C ASP A 60 28.01 -9.57 13.42
N LYS A 61 27.23 -9.23 12.40
CA LYS A 61 26.11 -8.29 12.48
C LYS A 61 24.79 -9.03 12.50
N THR A 62 23.83 -8.47 13.23
CA THR A 62 22.45 -8.94 13.21
C THR A 62 21.69 -8.24 12.10
N HIS A 63 21.23 -9.01 11.14
CA HIS A 63 20.39 -8.59 10.03
C HIS A 63 18.94 -8.94 10.32
N ILE A 64 18.03 -8.05 9.96
CA ILE A 64 16.59 -8.18 10.13
C ILE A 64 15.94 -8.09 8.76
N SER A 65 15.07 -9.05 8.42
CA SER A 65 14.36 -9.07 7.15
C SER A 65 12.91 -9.52 7.32
N LEU A 66 12.08 -9.21 6.33
CA LEU A 66 10.68 -9.61 6.32
C LEU A 66 10.54 -11.12 6.12
N THR A 67 9.59 -11.75 6.80
CA THR A 67 9.14 -13.12 6.48
C THR A 67 8.07 -13.06 5.38
N SER A 68 7.76 -14.19 4.75
CA SER A 68 6.59 -14.29 3.85
C SER A 68 5.30 -13.89 4.57
N HIS A 69 5.09 -14.39 5.79
CA HIS A 69 3.94 -14.02 6.60
C HIS A 69 3.89 -12.52 6.94
N GLY A 70 5.04 -11.90 7.18
CA GLY A 70 5.15 -10.45 7.39
C GLY A 70 4.82 -9.65 6.14
N ALA A 71 5.23 -10.13 4.96
CA ALA A 71 4.88 -9.57 3.68
C ALA A 71 3.36 -9.63 3.46
N ASP A 72 2.75 -10.81 3.61
CA ASP A 72 1.30 -10.98 3.46
C ASP A 72 0.53 -10.07 4.41
N ALA A 73 0.98 -9.97 5.67
CA ALA A 73 0.38 -9.09 6.66
C ALA A 73 0.52 -7.60 6.30
N LEU A 74 1.60 -7.20 5.62
CA LEU A 74 1.79 -5.83 5.13
C LEU A 74 0.92 -5.56 3.89
N LEU A 75 0.91 -6.48 2.93
CA LEU A 75 0.10 -6.38 1.70
C LEU A 75 -1.38 -6.23 2.02
N ALA A 76 -1.87 -6.97 3.03
CA ALA A 76 -3.25 -6.86 3.50
C ALA A 76 -3.59 -5.49 4.14
N GLN A 77 -2.61 -4.62 4.41
CA GLN A 77 -2.83 -3.30 5.01
C GLN A 77 -2.73 -2.16 4.01
N PHE A 78 -2.03 -2.36 2.89
CA PHE A 78 -1.72 -1.31 1.94
C PHE A 78 -2.07 -1.78 0.52
N GLN A 79 -3.19 -1.29 0.01
CA GLN A 79 -3.69 -1.66 -1.31
C GLN A 79 -2.70 -1.30 -2.43
N VAL A 80 -1.91 -0.23 -2.23
CA VAL A 80 -0.83 0.18 -3.12
C VAL A 80 0.23 -0.90 -3.40
N PHE A 81 0.37 -1.91 -2.53
CA PHE A 81 1.28 -3.03 -2.77
C PHE A 81 0.61 -4.25 -3.41
N ASN A 82 -0.70 -4.22 -3.64
CA ASN A 82 -1.41 -5.31 -4.30
C ASN A 82 -1.08 -5.33 -5.80
N GLN A 83 -0.43 -6.39 -6.25
CA GLN A 83 -0.01 -6.55 -7.64
C GLN A 83 -1.18 -6.47 -8.64
N SER A 84 -2.35 -7.03 -8.30
CA SER A 84 -3.51 -6.99 -9.20
C SER A 84 -4.03 -5.58 -9.45
N TRP A 85 -3.84 -4.67 -8.50
CA TRP A 85 -4.24 -3.26 -8.64
C TRP A 85 -3.13 -2.44 -9.32
N GLN A 86 -1.86 -2.78 -9.11
CA GLN A 86 -0.74 -2.16 -9.84
C GLN A 86 -0.76 -2.48 -11.34
N GLU A 87 -1.13 -3.71 -11.69
CA GLU A 87 -1.21 -4.20 -13.07
C GLU A 87 -2.55 -3.89 -13.73
N TRP A 88 -3.47 -3.25 -13.01
CA TRP A 88 -4.81 -2.96 -13.46
C TRP A 88 -4.83 -2.09 -14.73
N GLN A 89 -5.60 -2.51 -15.74
CA GLN A 89 -5.66 -1.88 -17.07
C GLN A 89 -7.07 -1.33 -17.40
N GLY A 90 -7.76 -0.72 -16.44
CA GLY A 90 -9.07 -0.09 -16.70
C GLY A 90 -10.29 -1.02 -16.65
N GLU A 91 -10.11 -2.29 -16.27
CA GLU A 91 -11.22 -3.24 -16.16
C GLU A 91 -12.04 -3.02 -14.88
N TRP A 92 -13.34 -2.80 -14.98
CA TRP A 92 -14.22 -2.66 -13.83
C TRP A 92 -15.22 -3.80 -13.74
N SER A 93 -15.27 -4.44 -12.58
CA SER A 93 -16.44 -5.19 -12.14
C SER A 93 -17.50 -4.22 -11.60
N VAL A 94 -18.59 -4.04 -12.34
CA VAL A 94 -19.74 -3.21 -12.00
C VAL A 94 -20.80 -4.08 -11.33
N LEU A 95 -21.08 -3.80 -10.06
CA LEU A 95 -22.16 -4.45 -9.31
C LEU A 95 -23.38 -3.53 -9.26
N ILE A 96 -24.51 -4.00 -9.80
CA ILE A 96 -25.78 -3.28 -9.84
C ILE A 96 -26.80 -4.03 -8.98
N PHE A 97 -27.20 -3.40 -7.90
CA PHE A 97 -28.23 -3.89 -7.00
C PHE A 97 -29.61 -3.49 -7.50
N ARG A 98 -30.40 -4.44 -8.00
CA ARG A 98 -31.71 -4.17 -8.61
C ARG A 98 -32.77 -3.81 -7.58
N SER A 99 -32.79 -4.56 -6.48
CA SER A 99 -33.69 -4.36 -5.36
C SER A 99 -33.03 -4.96 -4.13
N GLY A 100 -32.94 -4.18 -3.04
CA GLY A 100 -32.64 -4.78 -1.74
C GLY A 100 -33.74 -5.77 -1.40
N PRO A 101 -33.44 -7.03 -1.02
CA PRO A 101 -34.47 -7.93 -0.54
C PRO A 101 -35.18 -7.25 0.63
N LYS A 102 -36.51 -7.16 0.60
CA LYS A 102 -37.29 -6.42 1.61
C LYS A 102 -36.94 -6.94 3.00
N GLY A 103 -36.41 -6.06 3.86
CA GLY A 103 -36.10 -6.39 5.26
C GLY A 103 -34.84 -7.21 5.48
N ASP A 104 -33.96 -7.37 4.49
CA ASP A 104 -32.74 -8.18 4.65
C ASP A 104 -31.62 -7.43 5.41
N PRO A 105 -31.29 -7.83 6.65
CA PRO A 105 -30.17 -7.25 7.39
C PRO A 105 -28.81 -7.56 6.76
N HIS A 106 -28.70 -8.62 5.95
CA HIS A 106 -27.46 -9.01 5.28
C HIS A 106 -27.12 -8.12 4.09
N PHE A 107 -28.09 -7.40 3.52
CA PHE A 107 -27.82 -6.46 2.44
C PHE A 107 -26.85 -5.34 2.88
N ARG A 108 -26.98 -4.87 4.12
CA ARG A 108 -26.03 -3.94 4.73
C ARG A 108 -24.65 -4.57 4.89
N TYR A 109 -24.60 -5.86 5.19
CA TYR A 109 -23.36 -6.62 5.31
C TYR A 109 -22.62 -6.74 3.96
N LEU A 110 -23.31 -7.04 2.85
CA LEU A 110 -22.66 -7.08 1.53
C LEU A 110 -22.12 -5.70 1.13
N ARG A 111 -22.86 -4.62 1.41
CA ARG A 111 -22.34 -3.25 1.20
C ARG A 111 -21.07 -3.01 2.01
N GLN A 112 -21.08 -3.36 3.30
CA GLN A 112 -19.93 -3.18 4.16
C GLN A 112 -18.75 -3.99 3.63
N LEU A 113 -18.97 -5.25 3.25
CA LEU A 113 -17.95 -6.12 2.68
C LEU A 113 -17.35 -5.53 1.40
N LEU A 114 -18.17 -4.96 0.51
CA LEU A 114 -17.67 -4.29 -0.70
C LEU A 114 -16.77 -3.09 -0.35
N LEU A 115 -17.17 -2.27 0.63
CA LEU A 115 -16.39 -1.11 1.05
C LEU A 115 -15.11 -1.51 1.79
N ASP A 116 -15.16 -2.56 2.60
CA ASP A 116 -14.00 -3.13 3.29
C ASP A 116 -12.98 -3.68 2.29
N GLU A 117 -13.46 -4.22 1.17
CA GLU A 117 -12.65 -4.66 0.02
C GLU A 117 -12.41 -3.52 -0.99
N HIS A 118 -12.51 -2.26 -0.54
CA HIS A 118 -12.14 -1.07 -1.32
C HIS A 118 -12.94 -0.83 -2.62
N ALA A 119 -14.12 -1.44 -2.78
CA ALA A 119 -15.00 -1.14 -3.90
C ALA A 119 -15.50 0.31 -3.85
N PHE A 120 -15.51 0.96 -5.00
CA PHE A 120 -16.01 2.31 -5.19
C PHE A 120 -17.53 2.34 -5.25
N SER A 121 -18.18 3.18 -4.42
CA SER A 121 -19.64 3.37 -4.46
C SER A 121 -20.00 4.52 -5.42
N LEU A 122 -20.38 4.18 -6.65
CA LEU A 122 -20.80 5.17 -7.65
C LEU A 122 -22.16 5.82 -7.30
N SER A 123 -23.09 5.02 -6.78
CA SER A 123 -24.39 5.51 -6.31
C SER A 123 -25.01 4.55 -5.30
N ARG A 124 -26.22 4.86 -4.81
CA ARG A 124 -26.98 3.95 -3.95
C ARG A 124 -27.37 2.69 -4.73
N GLY A 125 -26.56 1.64 -4.59
CA GLY A 125 -26.79 0.36 -5.24
C GLY A 125 -25.98 0.13 -6.51
N VAL A 126 -24.99 0.96 -6.81
CA VAL A 126 -24.01 0.69 -7.86
C VAL A 126 -22.61 0.81 -7.28
N TYR A 127 -21.82 -0.25 -7.45
CA TYR A 127 -20.45 -0.32 -6.97
C TYR A 127 -19.52 -0.75 -8.10
N LEU A 128 -18.32 -0.20 -8.12
CA LEU A 128 -17.27 -0.58 -9.04
C LEU A 128 -16.12 -1.20 -8.23
N TYR A 129 -15.55 -2.28 -8.75
CA TYR A 129 -14.34 -2.87 -8.20
C TYR A 129 -13.30 -3.01 -9.33
N PRO A 130 -12.03 -2.63 -9.11
CA PRO A 130 -11.01 -2.72 -10.14
C PRO A 130 -10.60 -4.18 -10.38
N GLY A 131 -10.86 -4.67 -11.59
CA GLY A 131 -10.58 -6.04 -12.01
C GLY A 131 -11.61 -7.05 -11.50
N GLU A 132 -11.15 -8.27 -11.23
CA GLU A 132 -11.99 -9.37 -10.77
C GLU A 132 -12.39 -9.23 -9.30
N LEU A 133 -13.66 -9.55 -8.99
CA LEU A 133 -14.14 -9.52 -7.61
C LEU A 133 -13.40 -10.54 -6.72
N PRO A 134 -13.08 -10.18 -5.47
CA PRO A 134 -12.54 -11.13 -4.51
C PRO A 134 -13.43 -12.37 -4.39
N PRO A 135 -12.86 -13.59 -4.28
CA PRO A 135 -13.63 -14.83 -4.23
C PRO A 135 -14.70 -14.83 -3.13
N GLN A 136 -14.43 -14.17 -2.00
CA GLN A 136 -15.37 -14.01 -0.90
C GLN A 136 -16.63 -13.23 -1.33
N ILE A 137 -16.46 -12.10 -2.02
CA ILE A 137 -17.57 -11.29 -2.55
C ILE A 137 -18.32 -12.07 -3.62
N ALA A 138 -17.60 -12.64 -4.58
CA ALA A 138 -18.19 -13.39 -5.69
C ALA A 138 -19.04 -14.57 -5.17
N ASN A 139 -18.53 -15.33 -4.19
CA ASN A 139 -19.25 -16.44 -3.58
C ASN A 139 -20.45 -15.98 -2.76
N THR A 140 -20.34 -14.85 -2.05
CA THR A 140 -21.44 -14.27 -1.27
C THR A 140 -22.59 -13.86 -2.19
N ILE A 141 -22.29 -13.17 -3.30
CA ILE A 141 -23.28 -12.78 -4.31
C ILE A 141 -23.98 -14.01 -4.89
N LYS A 142 -23.20 -15.02 -5.33
CA LYS A 142 -23.72 -16.26 -5.92
C LYS A 142 -24.60 -17.07 -4.96
N LYS A 143 -24.34 -17.02 -3.65
CA LYS A 143 -25.11 -17.80 -2.66
C LYS A 143 -26.36 -17.07 -2.16
N MET A 144 -26.25 -15.78 -1.89
CA MET A 144 -27.28 -15.05 -1.14
C MET A 144 -28.10 -14.07 -1.99
N TYR A 145 -27.57 -13.63 -3.13
CA TYR A 145 -28.15 -12.51 -3.89
C TYR A 145 -28.44 -12.84 -5.36
N VAL A 146 -28.66 -14.13 -5.65
CA VAL A 146 -29.07 -14.60 -6.98
C VAL A 146 -30.31 -13.84 -7.44
N GLY A 147 -30.24 -13.22 -8.62
CA GLY A 147 -31.32 -12.42 -9.21
C GLY A 147 -31.48 -11.00 -8.62
N SER A 148 -30.84 -10.69 -7.48
CA SER A 148 -30.91 -9.38 -6.82
C SER A 148 -29.74 -8.46 -7.19
N VAL A 149 -28.60 -9.04 -7.56
CA VAL A 149 -27.39 -8.34 -8.00
C VAL A 149 -27.04 -8.77 -9.42
N ILE A 150 -26.77 -7.80 -10.29
CA ILE A 150 -26.14 -8.00 -11.60
C ILE A 150 -24.68 -7.63 -11.46
N VAL A 151 -23.79 -8.47 -11.99
CA VAL A 151 -22.36 -8.15 -12.12
C VAL A 151 -22.04 -8.10 -13.61
N VAL A 152 -21.48 -6.98 -14.05
CA VAL A 152 -21.02 -6.77 -15.42
C VAL A 152 -19.55 -6.38 -15.38
N VAL A 153 -18.75 -6.92 -16.28
CA VAL A 153 -17.37 -6.48 -16.47
C VAL A 153 -17.33 -5.51 -17.64
N THR A 154 -16.66 -4.37 -17.48
CA THR A 154 -16.46 -3.39 -18.55
C THR A 154 -15.03 -2.84 -18.54
N HIS A 155 -14.48 -2.60 -19.72
CA HIS A 155 -13.18 -1.92 -19.90
C HIS A 155 -13.35 -0.50 -20.45
N GLN A 156 -14.57 -0.13 -20.84
CA GLN A 156 -14.84 1.13 -21.52
C GLN A 156 -16.16 1.72 -21.04
N TRP A 157 -16.12 3.01 -20.75
CA TRP A 157 -17.30 3.78 -20.39
C TRP A 157 -17.86 4.38 -21.67
N SER A 158 -19.13 4.07 -21.98
CA SER A 158 -19.79 4.62 -23.16
C SER A 158 -20.06 6.12 -23.05
N PHE A 159 -20.23 6.62 -21.82
CA PHE A 159 -20.42 8.03 -21.49
C PHE A 159 -20.00 8.28 -20.03
N GLY A 160 -19.56 9.51 -19.75
CA GLY A 160 -19.04 9.93 -18.45
C GLY A 160 -17.51 9.97 -18.43
N ASP A 161 -16.95 10.85 -17.59
CA ASP A 161 -15.51 10.96 -17.39
C ASP A 161 -15.10 10.09 -16.19
N GLU A 162 -14.69 8.86 -16.49
CA GLU A 162 -14.19 7.88 -15.52
C GLU A 162 -13.11 8.48 -14.62
N ARG A 163 -12.12 9.16 -15.20
CA ARG A 163 -11.00 9.73 -14.46
C ARG A 163 -11.47 10.76 -13.46
N SER A 164 -12.39 11.64 -13.86
CA SER A 164 -12.98 12.63 -12.94
C SER A 164 -13.72 11.98 -11.78
N ILE A 165 -14.50 10.92 -12.06
CA ILE A 165 -15.26 10.18 -11.05
C ILE A 165 -14.33 9.49 -10.05
N VAL A 166 -13.33 8.76 -10.55
CA VAL A 166 -12.37 8.03 -9.72
C VAL A 166 -11.50 9.01 -8.92
N ASN A 167 -11.12 10.13 -9.52
CA ASN A 167 -10.37 11.19 -8.83
C ASN A 167 -11.16 11.78 -7.65
N GLN A 168 -12.47 12.02 -7.80
CA GLN A 168 -13.29 12.53 -6.69
C GLN A 168 -13.36 11.56 -5.52
N GLN A 169 -13.36 10.26 -5.79
CA GLN A 169 -13.43 9.25 -4.74
C GLN A 169 -12.10 9.08 -3.98
N TYR A 170 -10.99 8.95 -4.72
CA TYR A 170 -9.70 8.58 -4.15
C TYR A 170 -8.73 9.77 -4.02
N MET A 171 -9.17 10.98 -4.37
CA MET A 171 -8.34 12.20 -4.33
C MET A 171 -7.03 12.00 -5.11
N LEU A 172 -7.10 11.39 -6.29
CA LEU A 172 -5.90 10.98 -7.06
C LEU A 172 -4.98 12.15 -7.42
N LEU A 173 -5.53 13.35 -7.63
CA LEU A 173 -4.75 14.57 -7.85
C LEU A 173 -3.92 14.96 -6.63
N ASP A 174 -4.48 14.85 -5.43
CA ASP A 174 -3.76 15.16 -4.20
C ASP A 174 -2.66 14.11 -3.96
N LEU A 175 -2.95 12.83 -4.24
CA LEU A 175 -1.96 11.76 -4.22
C LEU A 175 -0.82 12.05 -5.21
N LEU A 176 -1.14 12.41 -6.46
CA LEU A 176 -0.16 12.81 -7.48
C LEU A 176 0.77 13.93 -6.98
N GLU A 177 0.21 14.99 -6.38
CA GLU A 177 1.00 16.10 -5.87
C GLU A 177 1.94 15.68 -4.74
N VAL A 178 1.45 14.86 -3.81
CA VAL A 178 2.24 14.32 -2.69
C VAL A 178 3.38 13.44 -3.21
N TYR A 179 3.10 12.50 -4.11
CA TYR A 179 4.12 11.63 -4.71
C TYR A 179 5.17 12.41 -5.50
N SER A 180 4.74 13.41 -6.28
CA SER A 180 5.65 14.29 -7.03
C SER A 180 6.52 15.13 -6.09
N GLY A 181 5.98 15.58 -4.96
CA GLY A 181 6.75 16.23 -3.88
C GLY A 181 7.81 15.31 -3.30
N ILE A 182 7.41 14.11 -2.88
CA ILE A 182 8.29 13.09 -2.30
C ILE A 182 9.40 12.71 -3.30
N SER A 183 9.06 12.47 -4.57
CA SER A 183 10.02 12.12 -5.61
C SER A 183 11.09 13.20 -5.80
N ARG A 184 10.70 14.48 -5.87
CA ARG A 184 11.65 15.59 -5.99
C ARG A 184 12.61 15.66 -4.80
N GLU A 185 12.10 15.48 -3.59
CA GLU A 185 12.94 15.50 -2.38
C GLU A 185 13.89 14.30 -2.31
N ILE A 186 13.44 13.12 -2.73
CA ILE A 186 14.29 11.94 -2.87
C ILE A 186 15.44 12.21 -3.85
N ASN A 187 15.14 12.78 -5.01
CA ASN A 187 16.17 13.12 -6.01
C ASN A 187 17.20 14.11 -5.45
N GLN A 188 16.76 15.14 -4.73
CA GLN A 188 17.67 16.09 -4.07
C GLN A 188 18.56 15.40 -3.01
N LEU A 189 18.00 14.47 -2.22
CA LEU A 189 18.76 13.71 -1.23
C LEU A 189 19.77 12.76 -1.89
N LEU A 190 19.41 12.14 -3.02
CA LEU A 190 20.32 11.31 -3.82
C LEU A 190 21.47 12.13 -4.41
N GLU A 191 21.20 13.32 -4.97
CA GLU A 191 22.25 14.23 -5.45
C GLU A 191 23.21 14.65 -4.33
N LEU A 192 22.68 14.95 -3.14
CA LEU A 192 23.49 15.28 -1.97
C LEU A 192 24.35 14.11 -1.50
N LYS A 193 23.83 12.87 -1.58
CA LYS A 193 24.59 11.65 -1.29
C LYS A 193 25.73 11.48 -2.30
N ASN A 194 25.44 11.58 -3.60
CA ASN A 194 26.43 11.37 -4.66
C ASN A 194 27.58 12.39 -4.61
N ASN A 195 27.29 13.62 -4.19
CA ASN A 195 28.27 14.70 -4.08
C ASN A 195 29.07 14.70 -2.77
N LYS A 196 28.73 13.86 -1.77
CA LYS A 196 29.37 13.86 -0.45
C LYS A 196 29.87 12.46 -0.07
N LYS A 197 30.93 12.39 0.74
CA LYS A 197 31.46 11.12 1.29
C LYS A 197 30.56 10.45 2.35
N GLY A 198 29.29 10.84 2.46
CA GLY A 198 28.35 10.24 3.41
C GLY A 198 27.19 11.14 3.84
N LEU A 199 26.18 10.52 4.47
CA LEU A 199 24.99 11.19 4.95
C LEU A 199 25.21 11.87 6.31
N THR A 200 24.98 13.19 6.35
CA THR A 200 25.00 13.97 7.60
C THR A 200 23.80 13.61 8.50
N LYS A 201 23.87 13.93 9.80
CA LYS A 201 22.73 13.79 10.73
C LYS A 201 21.47 14.51 10.22
N LYS A 202 21.64 15.70 9.63
CA LYS A 202 20.54 16.46 9.01
C LYS A 202 19.92 15.72 7.84
N SER A 203 20.75 15.17 6.94
CA SER A 203 20.29 14.38 5.79
C SER A 203 19.53 13.13 6.23
N ARG A 204 20.00 12.45 7.27
CA ARG A 204 19.31 11.28 7.85
C ARG A 204 17.92 11.62 8.39
N LEU A 205 17.78 12.74 9.09
CA LEU A 205 16.47 13.24 9.56
C LEU A 205 15.54 13.61 8.40
N GLN A 206 16.09 14.17 7.32
CA GLN A 206 15.32 14.46 6.12
C GLN A 206 14.82 13.16 5.44
N ILE A 207 15.67 12.14 5.33
CA ILE A 207 15.26 10.83 4.79
C ILE A 207 14.11 10.25 5.61
N TYR A 208 14.22 10.28 6.95
CA TYR A 208 13.13 9.84 7.82
C TYR A 208 11.84 10.63 7.57
N SER A 209 11.91 11.96 7.46
CA SER A 209 10.74 12.81 7.21
C SER A 209 10.10 12.53 5.85
N VAL A 210 10.89 12.25 4.83
CA VAL A 210 10.41 11.83 3.50
C VAL A 210 9.73 10.46 3.59
N PHE A 211 10.37 9.50 4.25
CA PHE A 211 9.79 8.18 4.47
C PHE A 211 8.49 8.24 5.27
N ASP A 212 8.41 9.08 6.31
CA ASP A 212 7.21 9.24 7.12
C ASP A 212 6.02 9.74 6.30
N ARG A 213 6.25 10.74 5.44
CA ARG A 213 5.22 11.24 4.52
C ARG A 213 4.83 10.20 3.47
N LEU A 214 5.81 9.47 2.91
CA LEU A 214 5.52 8.35 2.02
C LEU A 214 4.63 7.32 2.72
N PHE A 215 5.04 6.86 3.89
CA PHE A 215 4.29 5.92 4.71
C PHE A 215 2.84 6.37 4.97
N ASN A 216 2.64 7.66 5.31
CA ASN A 216 1.31 8.19 5.57
C ASN A 216 0.41 8.15 4.32
N VAL A 217 0.96 8.45 3.13
CA VAL A 217 0.18 8.45 1.88
C VAL A 217 -0.17 7.03 1.40
N LEU A 218 0.64 6.00 1.71
CA LEU A 218 0.35 4.62 1.31
C LEU A 218 -1.02 4.10 1.78
N SER A 219 -1.52 4.59 2.91
CA SER A 219 -2.82 4.19 3.45
C SER A 219 -4.02 4.75 2.67
N GLN A 220 -3.79 5.78 1.86
CA GLN A 220 -4.80 6.45 1.05
C GLN A 220 -4.72 6.05 -0.42
N ASP A 221 -3.56 5.56 -0.85
CA ASP A 221 -3.31 5.17 -2.23
C ASP A 221 -4.04 3.86 -2.57
N PRO A 222 -5.00 3.89 -3.51
CA PRO A 222 -5.70 2.69 -3.92
C PRO A 222 -4.77 1.69 -4.62
N GLY A 223 -3.67 2.12 -5.25
CA GLY A 223 -2.70 1.25 -5.91
C GLY A 223 -2.75 1.22 -7.43
N PHE A 224 -3.66 1.97 -8.04
CA PHE A 224 -3.74 2.16 -9.50
C PHE A 224 -3.45 3.60 -9.93
N LEU A 225 -2.79 4.42 -9.09
CA LEU A 225 -2.45 5.81 -9.44
C LEU A 225 -1.70 5.90 -10.77
N GLN A 226 -0.78 4.96 -11.01
CA GLN A 226 0.06 4.92 -12.22
C GLN A 226 -0.74 4.73 -13.51
N TYR A 227 -1.90 4.05 -13.44
CA TYR A 227 -2.78 3.90 -14.61
C TYR A 227 -3.28 5.27 -15.10
N TYR A 228 -3.62 6.18 -14.19
CA TYR A 228 -4.10 7.52 -14.54
C TYR A 228 -2.98 8.55 -14.75
N TYR A 229 -1.82 8.33 -14.15
CA TYR A 229 -0.67 9.23 -14.16
C TYR A 229 0.63 8.43 -14.33
N SER A 230 0.93 8.05 -15.58
CA SER A 230 2.08 7.20 -15.93
C SER A 230 3.45 7.79 -15.56
N ASP A 231 3.54 9.12 -15.50
CA ASP A 231 4.79 9.84 -15.26
C ASP A 231 5.19 9.89 -13.77
N VAL A 232 4.34 9.38 -12.89
CA VAL A 232 4.55 9.39 -11.45
C VAL A 232 5.22 8.09 -11.02
N PRO A 233 6.31 8.14 -10.23
CA PRO A 233 6.90 6.93 -9.68
C PRO A 233 5.93 6.25 -8.71
N THR A 234 5.88 4.91 -8.75
CA THR A 234 5.08 4.13 -7.80
C THR A 234 5.67 4.18 -6.39
N ALA A 235 4.87 3.86 -5.37
CA ALA A 235 5.34 3.76 -3.98
C ALA A 235 6.56 2.83 -3.86
N VAL A 236 6.51 1.72 -4.59
CA VAL A 236 7.58 0.73 -4.65
C VAL A 236 8.87 1.36 -5.19
N VAL A 237 8.79 2.14 -6.27
CA VAL A 237 9.95 2.83 -6.84
C VAL A 237 10.53 3.84 -5.84
N LEU A 238 9.67 4.63 -5.19
CA LEU A 238 10.10 5.61 -4.19
C LEU A 238 10.76 4.95 -2.96
N LEU A 239 10.21 3.82 -2.48
CA LEU A 239 10.81 3.03 -1.39
C LEU A 239 12.19 2.49 -1.79
N LYS A 240 12.33 1.93 -3.00
CA LYS A 240 13.62 1.45 -3.51
C LYS A 240 14.65 2.58 -3.60
N GLN A 241 14.24 3.77 -4.06
CA GLN A 241 15.11 4.94 -4.09
C GLN A 241 15.54 5.37 -2.69
N LEU A 242 14.64 5.36 -1.69
CA LEU A 242 14.99 5.65 -0.30
C LEU A 242 15.98 4.63 0.28
N HIS A 243 15.79 3.34 0.01
CA HIS A 243 16.69 2.28 0.47
C HIS A 243 18.09 2.43 -0.14
N SER A 244 18.17 2.77 -1.43
CA SER A 244 19.44 3.00 -2.13
C SER A 244 20.29 4.12 -1.51
N MET A 245 19.71 4.95 -0.63
CA MET A 245 20.48 5.96 0.11
C MET A 245 21.37 5.37 1.19
N PHE A 246 21.14 4.12 1.60
CA PHE A 246 21.88 3.46 2.69
C PHE A 246 22.89 2.42 2.23
N ASP A 247 22.90 2.10 0.93
CA ASP A 247 23.94 1.28 0.29
C ASP A 247 25.22 2.09 0.05
#